data_AF-A0A444JZ26-F1
#
_entry.id   AF-A0A444JZ26-F1
#
_cell.length_a   1.000
_cell.length_b   1.000
_cell.length_c   1.000
_cell.angle_alpha   90.00
_cell.angle_beta   90.00
_cell.angle_gamma   90.00
#
_symmetry.space_group_name_H-M   'P 1'
#
loop_
_entity.id
_entity.type
_entity.pdbx_description
1 polymer ?
#
loop_
_entity_poly.entity_id
_entity_poly.type
_entity_poly.pdbx_seq_one_letter_code
_entity_poly.pdbx_strand_id
1 'polypeptide(L)' 'MMPELMRIALVAISRNRSKDSWVAGSSVLSQFIQRAPNDIDIHHVNLAAFNQAVDKDTRALADAGFSIAT' A
#
# COMPACT_ATOMS: atom_id res chain seq x y z
N MET A 1 1.67 -15.81 -5.46
CA MET A 1 2.06 -15.52 -4.05
C MET A 1 2.71 -14.16 -4.00
N MET A 2 2.30 -13.28 -3.09
CA MET A 2 2.91 -11.95 -2.95
C MET A 2 4.32 -12.07 -2.37
N PRO A 3 5.33 -11.35 -2.89
CA PRO A 3 6.67 -11.30 -2.30
C PRO A 3 6.65 -10.88 -0.83
N GLU A 4 7.56 -11.43 -0.03
CA GLU A 4 7.57 -11.19 1.43
C GLU A 4 7.77 -9.70 1.79
N LEU A 5 8.66 -8.99 1.08
CA LEU A 5 8.85 -7.55 1.29
C LEU A 5 7.58 -6.75 1.02
N MET A 6 6.81 -7.12 -0.01
CA MET A 6 5.52 -6.49 -0.28
C MET A 6 4.49 -6.82 0.81
N ARG A 7 4.51 -8.05 1.34
CA ARG A 7 3.64 -8.41 2.47
C ARG A 7 3.95 -7.56 3.70
N ILE A 8 5.23 -7.34 4.01
CA ILE A 8 5.66 -6.48 5.12
C ILE A 8 5.20 -5.03 4.88
N ALA A 9 5.46 -4.49 3.69
CA ALA A 9 5.02 -3.14 3.33
C ALA A 9 3.49 -2.97 3.45
N LEU A 10 2.72 -3.95 2.94
CA LEU A 10 1.26 -3.96 3.01
C LEU A 10 0.76 -3.99 4.46
N VAL A 11 1.38 -4.82 5.31
CA VAL A 11 1.04 -4.89 6.75
C VAL A 11 1.31 -3.56 7.43
N ALA A 12 2.46 -2.93 7.15
CA ALA A 12 2.84 -1.65 7.75
C ALA A 12 1.80 -0.55 7.48
N ILE A 13 1.27 -0.47 6.25
CA ILE A 13 0.32 0.58 5.83
C ILE A 13 -1.16 0.20 5.98
N SER A 14 -1.45 -1.05 6.37
CA SER A 14 -2.82 -1.59 6.42
C SER A 14 -3.76 -0.81 7.36
N ARG A 15 -3.23 -0.30 8.47
CA ARG A 15 -4.01 0.46 9.48
C ARG A 15 -4.38 1.87 9.02
N ASN A 16 -3.77 2.36 7.94
CA ASN A 16 -4.03 3.70 7.41
C ASN A 16 -5.15 3.71 6.36
N ARG A 17 -5.73 2.55 6.04
CA ARG A 17 -6.83 2.45 5.08
C ARG A 17 -8.13 3.02 5.67
N SER A 18 -9.01 3.51 4.81
CA SER A 18 -10.33 4.03 5.16
C SER A 18 -11.30 3.89 3.97
N LYS A 19 -12.56 4.29 4.16
CA LYS A 19 -13.55 4.41 3.07
C LYS A 19 -13.13 5.37 1.95
N ASP A 20 -12.19 6.27 2.25
CA ASP A 20 -11.72 7.33 1.33
C ASP A 20 -10.31 7.02 0.77
N SER A 21 -9.68 5.92 1.24
CA SER A 21 -8.31 5.53 0.87
C SER A 21 -8.08 4.03 1.08
N TRP A 22 -8.03 3.21 0.03
CA TRP A 22 -7.99 1.74 0.11
C TRP A 22 -6.98 1.09 -0.83
N VAL A 23 -6.65 -0.18 -0.56
CA VAL A 23 -5.76 -0.98 -1.42
C VAL A 23 -6.46 -1.28 -2.74
N ALA A 24 -5.77 -1.06 -3.85
CA ALA A 24 -6.30 -1.21 -5.19
C ALA A 24 -5.38 -2.10 -6.05
N GLY A 25 -5.66 -2.10 -7.36
CA GLY A 25 -4.79 -2.71 -8.36
C GLY A 25 -4.70 -4.23 -8.29
N SER A 26 -3.55 -4.77 -8.67
CA SER A 26 -3.41 -6.23 -8.83
C SER A 26 -3.33 -6.98 -7.49
N SER A 27 -2.96 -6.29 -6.41
CA SER A 27 -2.89 -6.87 -5.06
C SER A 27 -4.24 -7.38 -4.55
N VAL A 28 -5.34 -6.68 -4.85
CA VAL A 28 -6.70 -7.13 -4.48
C VAL A 28 -7.22 -8.29 -5.34
N LEU A 29 -6.67 -8.45 -6.55
CA LEU A 29 -7.03 -9.55 -7.47
C LEU A 29 -6.05 -10.73 -7.41
N SER A 30 -5.09 -10.70 -6.49
CA SER A 30 -3.95 -11.62 -6.48
C SER A 30 -4.31 -13.12 -6.42
N GLN A 31 -5.48 -13.46 -5.91
CA GLN A 31 -6.00 -14.84 -5.88
C GLN A 31 -6.64 -15.29 -7.21
N PHE A 32 -6.95 -14.36 -8.10
CA PHE A 32 -7.69 -14.59 -9.34
C PHE A 32 -6.82 -14.46 -10.60
N ILE A 33 -5.57 -14.04 -10.46
CA ILE A 33 -4.65 -13.80 -11.57
C ILE A 33 -3.47 -14.79 -11.52
N GLN A 34 -2.96 -15.17 -12.69
CA GLN A 34 -1.85 -16.13 -12.82
C GLN A 34 -0.47 -15.47 -12.68
N ARG A 35 -0.38 -14.31 -12.01
CA ARG A 35 0.87 -13.58 -11.78
C ARG A 35 0.95 -13.04 -10.36
N ALA A 36 2.15 -12.85 -9.85
CA ALA A 36 2.35 -12.10 -8.62
C ALA A 36 2.18 -10.59 -8.88
N PRO A 37 1.50 -9.85 -7.98
CA PRO A 37 1.65 -8.40 -7.89
C PRO A 37 3.11 -8.04 -7.62
N ASN A 38 3.57 -6.95 -8.22
CA ASN A 38 4.92 -6.40 -8.07
C ASN A 38 4.92 -5.06 -7.33
N ASP A 39 3.74 -4.51 -7.04
CA ASP A 39 3.49 -3.24 -6.38
C ASP A 39 2.21 -3.28 -5.51
N ILE A 40 2.07 -2.24 -4.69
CA ILE A 40 0.88 -1.99 -3.88
C ILE A 40 0.29 -0.67 -4.35
N ASP A 41 -0.83 -0.76 -5.06
CA ASP A 41 -1.59 0.42 -5.45
C ASP A 41 -2.51 0.86 -4.32
N ILE A 42 -2.54 2.17 -4.08
CA ILE A 42 -3.47 2.78 -3.14
C ILE A 42 -4.35 3.77 -3.90
N HIS A 43 -5.66 3.57 -3.80
CA HIS A 43 -6.64 4.52 -4.33
C HIS A 43 -7.01 5.56 -3.28
N HIS A 44 -7.22 6.81 -3.71
CA HIS A 44 -7.70 7.91 -2.88
C HIS A 44 -8.83 8.65 -3.59
N VAL A 45 -9.92 8.93 -2.88
CA VAL A 45 -11.11 9.58 -3.48
C VAL A 45 -10.94 11.08 -3.72
N ASN A 46 -10.02 11.73 -2.98
CA ASN A 46 -9.73 13.15 -3.12
C ASN A 46 -8.32 13.48 -2.59
N LEU A 47 -7.90 14.73 -2.82
CA LEU A 47 -6.57 15.22 -2.44
C LEU A 47 -6.31 15.23 -0.92
N ALA A 48 -7.34 15.49 -0.11
CA ALA A 48 -7.19 15.48 1.34
C ALA A 48 -6.91 14.06 1.87
N ALA A 49 -7.62 13.06 1.35
CA ALA A 49 -7.41 11.65 1.65
C ALA A 49 -6.02 11.17 1.18
N PHE A 50 -5.58 11.63 -0.01
CA PHE A 50 -4.23 11.39 -0.50
C PHE A 50 -3.17 11.94 0.47
N ASN A 51 -3.21 13.24 0.77
CA ASN A 51 -2.21 13.89 1.62
C ASN A 51 -2.12 13.23 3.00
N GLN A 52 -3.27 12.91 3.61
CA GLN A 52 -3.30 12.26 4.91
C GLN A 52 -2.74 10.82 4.87
N ALA A 53 -3.11 10.06 3.84
CA ALA A 53 -2.66 8.68 3.70
C ALA A 53 -1.17 8.60 3.40
N VAL A 54 -0.67 9.40 2.46
CA VAL A 54 0.76 9.43 2.09
C VAL A 54 1.64 9.78 3.27
N ASP A 55 1.27 10.79 4.06
CA ASP A 55 2.02 11.19 5.25
C ASP A 55 2.09 10.05 6.30
N LYS A 56 0.97 9.38 6.55
CA LYS A 56 0.92 8.24 7.49
C LYS A 56 1.65 7.00 6.96
N ASP A 57 1.47 6.68 5.67
CA ASP A 57 2.09 5.52 5.04
C ASP A 57 3.60 5.68 4.97
N THR A 58 4.08 6.88 4.63
CA THR A 58 5.51 7.19 4.59
C THR A 58 6.16 6.96 5.95
N ARG A 59 5.54 7.44 7.03
CA ARG A 59 6.05 7.19 8.40
C ARG A 59 6.02 5.70 8.74
N ALA A 60 4.91 5.01 8.49
CA ALA A 60 4.78 3.59 8.81
C ALA A 60 5.78 2.72 8.03
N LEU A 61 6.06 3.06 6.77
CA LEU A 61 7.07 2.40 5.94
C LEU A 61 8.49 2.71 6.43
N ALA A 62 8.77 3.96 6.80
CA ALA A 62 10.05 4.34 7.39
C ALA A 62 10.32 3.58 8.71
N ASP A 63 9.32 3.47 9.59
CA ASP A 63 9.39 2.70 10.84
C ASP A 63 9.63 1.21 10.59
N ALA A 64 9.16 0.69 9.45
CA ALA A 64 9.41 -0.69 9.00
C ALA A 64 10.75 -0.86 8.24
N GLY A 65 11.57 0.20 8.13
CA GLY A 65 12.90 0.16 7.50
C GLY A 65 12.91 0.38 5.99
N PHE A 66 11.79 0.79 5.38
CA PHE A 66 11.75 1.16 3.97
C PHE A 66 12.23 2.60 3.77
N SER A 67 12.70 2.90 2.55
CA SER A 67 13.12 4.23 2.15
C SER A 67 12.39 4.67 0.89
N ILE A 68 12.23 5.98 0.74
CA ILE A 68 11.81 6.58 -0.52
C ILE A 68 13.02 6.54 -1.45
N ALA A 69 12.89 5.86 -2.58
CA ALA A 69 13.90 5.90 -3.64
C ALA A 69 13.92 7.31 -4.26
N THR A 70 15.10 7.92 -4.32
CA THR A 70 15.37 9.21 -4.98
C THR A 70 15.83 9.03 -6.41
#